data_AF-A0A7H0NVK9-F1
#
_entry.id   AF-A0A7H0NVK9-F1
#
_cell.length_a   1.000
_cell.length_b   1.000
_cell.length_c   1.000
_cell.angle_alpha   90.00
_cell.angle_beta   90.00
_cell.angle_gamma   90.00
#
_symmetry.space_group_name_H-M   'P 1'
#
loop_
_entity.id
_entity.type
_entity.pdbx_description
1 polymer ?
#
loop_
_entity_poly.entity_id
_entity_poly.type
_entity_poly.pdbx_seq_one_letter_code
_entity_poly.pdbx_strand_id
1 'polypeptide(L)' 'MAAGAARTRWFSAADVSRLWNIPSGSVYRHASQQQWRRRTSQGRTYYHDTDVHRTLSALRRTA' A
#
# COMPACT_ATOMS: atom_id res chain seq x y z
N MET A 1 -22.38 12.73 9.66
CA MET A 1 -21.79 12.69 8.31
C MET A 1 -21.15 11.33 8.12
N ALA A 2 -21.73 10.49 7.26
CA ALA A 2 -21.23 9.15 6.99
C ALA A 2 -19.85 9.26 6.33
N ALA A 3 -18.80 8.81 7.04
CA ALA A 3 -17.52 8.55 6.44
C ALA A 3 -17.76 7.59 5.28
N GLY A 4 -17.66 8.10 4.04
CA GLY A 4 -17.88 7.31 2.85
C GLY A 4 -17.12 6.01 2.99
N ALA A 5 -17.81 4.89 2.81
CA ALA A 5 -17.22 3.56 2.86
C ALA A 5 -16.04 3.55 1.87
N ALA A 6 -14.85 3.85 2.38
CA ALA A 6 -13.61 3.75 1.66
C ALA A 6 -13.49 2.26 1.38
N ARG A 7 -13.97 1.88 0.20
CA ARG A 7 -13.95 0.53 -0.36
C ARG A 7 -12.55 0.04 -0.06
N THR A 8 -12.39 -0.83 0.92
CA THR A 8 -11.07 -1.26 1.38
C THR A 8 -10.38 -1.90 0.18
N ARG A 9 -9.47 -1.16 -0.45
CA ARG A 9 -8.85 -1.58 -1.69
C ARG A 9 -7.57 -2.29 -1.31
N TRP A 10 -7.39 -3.47 -1.88
CA TRP A 10 -6.23 -4.29 -1.64
C TRP A 10 -5.33 -4.17 -2.87
N PHE A 11 -4.11 -3.69 -2.69
CA PHE A 11 -3.15 -3.48 -3.78
C PHE A 11 -2.04 -4.53 -3.74
N SER A 12 -1.71 -5.12 -4.88
CA SER A 12 -0.53 -5.99 -4.96
C SER A 12 0.75 -5.16 -4.97
N ALA A 13 1.90 -5.77 -4.64
CA ALA A 13 3.19 -5.09 -4.74
C ALA A 13 3.46 -4.52 -6.14
N ALA A 14 3.01 -5.24 -7.18
CA ALA A 14 3.16 -4.83 -8.58
C ALA A 14 2.29 -3.61 -8.92
N ASP A 15 1.05 -3.57 -8.40
CA ASP A 15 0.16 -2.43 -8.61
C ASP A 15 0.72 -1.19 -7.92
N VAL A 16 1.18 -1.32 -6.67
CA VAL A 16 1.79 -0.19 -5.94
C VAL A 16 3.02 0.32 -6.69
N SER A 17 3.86 -0.58 -7.17
CA SER A 17 5.06 -0.22 -7.93
C SER A 17 4.72 0.57 -9.21
N ARG A 18 3.70 0.15 -9.96
CA ARG A 18 3.27 0.83 -11.20
C ARG A 18 2.54 2.15 -10.93
N LEU A 19 1.62 2.16 -9.97
CA LEU A 19 0.76 3.32 -9.69
C LEU A 19 1.54 4.48 -9.05
N TRP A 20 2.52 4.17 -8.18
CA TRP A 20 3.33 5.18 -7.50
C TRP A 20 4.75 5.31 -8.08
N ASN A 21 5.05 4.59 -9.16
CA ASN A 21 6.33 4.61 -9.85
C ASN A 21 7.53 4.37 -8.90
N ILE A 22 7.37 3.43 -7.97
CA ILE A 22 8.44 3.03 -7.03
C ILE A 22 8.87 1.58 -7.30
N PRO A 23 10.14 1.23 -7.08
CA PRO A 23 10.58 -0.15 -7.24
C PRO A 23 9.91 -1.07 -6.22
N SER A 24 9.58 -2.30 -6.65
CA SER A 24 8.95 -3.31 -5.79
C SER A 24 9.75 -3.60 -4.52
N GLY A 25 11.09 -3.51 -4.57
CA GLY A 25 11.96 -3.61 -3.39
C GLY A 25 11.67 -2.53 -2.33
N SER A 26 11.38 -1.29 -2.75
CA SER A 26 10.95 -0.23 -1.83
C SER A 26 9.55 -0.51 -1.28
N VAL A 27 8.64 -1.07 -2.08
CA VAL A 27 7.32 -1.48 -1.60
C VAL A 27 7.46 -2.49 -0.45
N TYR A 28 8.27 -3.54 -0.62
CA TYR A 28 8.50 -4.53 0.45
C TYR A 28 9.20 -3.93 1.67
N ARG A 29 10.18 -3.03 1.46
CA ARG A 29 10.85 -2.31 2.56
C ARG A 29 9.85 -1.50 3.37
N HIS A 30 9.01 -0.70 2.70
CA HIS A 30 7.98 0.10 3.35
C HIS A 30 6.93 -0.78 4.04
N ALA A 31 6.50 -1.85 3.38
CA ALA A 31 5.56 -2.80 3.96
C ALA A 31 6.09 -3.44 5.25
N SER A 32 7.38 -3.76 5.30
CA SER A 32 8.02 -4.31 6.50
C SER A 32 8.21 -3.25 7.59
N GLN A 33 8.75 -2.07 7.24
CA GLN A 33 9.02 -0.99 8.19
C GLN A 33 7.76 -0.44 8.85
N GLN A 34 6.68 -0.29 8.08
CA GLN A 34 5.40 0.26 8.54
C GLN A 34 4.41 -0.83 8.94
N GLN A 35 4.84 -2.11 8.91
CA GLN A 35 4.01 -3.28 9.24
C GLN A 35 2.66 -3.27 8.53
N TRP A 36 2.68 -3.09 7.21
CA TRP A 36 1.46 -3.01 6.40
C TRP A 36 0.62 -4.27 6.58
N ARG A 37 -0.70 -4.06 6.67
CA ARG A 37 -1.67 -5.16 6.70
C ARG A 37 -1.60 -5.90 5.37
N ARG A 38 -1.10 -7.13 5.44
CA ARG A 38 -1.01 -8.06 4.32
C ARG A 38 -2.16 -9.05 4.37
N ARG A 39 -2.77 -9.31 3.21
CA ARG A 39 -3.77 -10.36 3.03
C ARG A 39 -3.34 -11.22 1.86
N THR A 40 -3.16 -12.50 2.12
CA THR A 40 -2.99 -13.50 1.08
C THR A 40 -4.35 -13.93 0.56
N SER A 41 -4.57 -13.82 -0.74
CA SER A 41 -5.78 -14.28 -1.42
C SER A 41 -5.38 -14.90 -2.75
N GLN A 42 -5.88 -16.11 -3.04
CA GLN A 42 -5.60 -16.84 -4.28
C GLN A 42 -4.09 -16.91 -4.62
N GLY A 43 -3.24 -17.16 -3.63
CA GLY A 43 -1.78 -17.25 -3.84
C GLY A 43 -1.07 -15.92 -4.09
N ARG A 44 -1.76 -14.78 -3.99
CA ARG A 44 -1.19 -13.43 -4.14
C ARG A 44 -1.27 -12.67 -2.82
N THR A 45 -0.21 -11.94 -2.50
CA THR A 45 -0.15 -11.05 -1.34
C THR A 45 -0.63 -9.66 -1.75
N TYR A 46 -1.64 -9.17 -1.04
CA TYR A 46 -2.16 -7.83 -1.20
C TYR A 46 -1.97 -7.03 0.08
N TYR A 47 -1.82 -5.72 -0.08
CA TYR A 47 -1.65 -4.75 0.99
C TYR A 47 -2.85 -3.83 1.07
N HIS A 48 -3.17 -3.38 2.28
CA HIS A 48 -4.30 -2.51 2.54
C HIS A 48 -4.06 -1.09 2.02
N ASP A 49 -5.05 -0.48 1.35
CA ASP A 49 -4.92 0.85 0.74
C ASP A 49 -4.49 1.92 1.75
N THR A 50 -5.04 1.89 2.97
CA THR A 50 -4.76 2.91 3.98
C THR A 50 -3.29 2.93 4.40
N ASP A 51 -2.66 1.76 4.55
CA ASP A 51 -1.25 1.67 4.94
C ASP A 51 -0.33 2.14 3.80
N VAL A 52 -0.68 1.75 2.57
CA VAL A 52 -0.03 2.19 1.33
C VAL A 52 -0.12 3.71 1.22
N HIS A 53 -1.33 4.27 1.26
CA HIS A 53 -1.56 5.70 1.15
C HIS A 53 -0.89 6.49 2.27
N ARG A 54 -0.97 6.03 3.53
CA ARG A 54 -0.34 6.71 4.67
C ARG A 54 1.17 6.78 4.49
N THR A 55 1.79 5.68 4.10
CA THR A 55 3.24 5.61 3.92
C THR A 55 3.70 6.45 2.73
N LEU A 56 3.05 6.29 1.57
CA LEU A 56 3.43 6.99 0.35
C LEU A 56 3.13 8.49 0.42
N SER A 57 2.05 8.89 1.11
CA SER A 57 1.77 10.31 1.38
C SER A 57 2.80 10.91 2.33
N ALA A 58 3.29 10.15 3.31
CA ALA A 58 4.38 10.59 4.18
C ALA A 58 5.69 10.76 3.39
N LEU A 59 6.04 9.82 2.51
CA LEU A 59 7.24 9.90 1.66
C LEU A 59 7.19 11.09 0.68
N ARG A 60 6.01 11.41 0.13
CA ARG A 60 5.84 12.56 -0.78
C ARG A 60 5.95 13.91 -0.07
N ARG A 61 5.73 13.97 1.25
CA ARG A 61 5.84 15.21 2.03
C ARG A 61 7.29 15.50 2.46
N THR A 62 8.17 14.52 2.36
CA THR A 62 9.60 14.66 2.66
C THR A 62 10.46 14.99 1.44
N ALA A 63 9.87 15.21 0.27
CA ALA A 63 10.53 15.65 -0.96
C ALA A 63 10.15 17.10 -1.26
#